data_AF-A0A6L5F8H6-F1
#
_entry.id   AF-A0A6L5F8H6-F1
#
_cell.length_a   1.000
_cell.length_b   1.000
_cell.length_c   1.000
_cell.angle_alpha   90.00
_cell.angle_beta   90.00
_cell.angle_gamma   90.00
#
_symmetry.space_group_name_H-M   'P 1'
#
loop_
_entity.id
_entity.type
_entity.pdbx_description
1 polymer ?
#
loop_
_entity_poly.entity_id
_entity_poly.type
_entity_poly.pdbx_seq_one_letter_code
_entity_poly.pdbx_strand_id
1 'polypeptide(L)'
;MWEDRTMTVDAPDTEHFSWGRVWELFGAHRGTVLLVLGLVVATSILGVVNPLLIQRMFDDALFPEGGPDIRLLVILTTVMVVVTGLTAGLGVIQTKATNDLGQGVLRELRDRVYSHLQSLSLSFYAATRTGELQSRISNDVGGVQTAVTTTLSSILSNLVSVAAALVAMFILSWQLTLLSLASVPFFIIATRWVGRRRRALTGETQRAVAEMNVITQ
;
A
#
# COMPACT_ATOMS: atom_id res chain seq x y z
N MET A 1 -42.16 38.62 -8.97
CA MET A 1 -41.99 37.73 -7.80
C MET A 1 -41.42 36.40 -8.31
N TRP A 2 -40.17 36.41 -8.76
CA TRP A 2 -39.47 35.26 -9.34
C TRP A 2 -38.01 35.33 -8.90
N GLU A 3 -37.81 35.34 -7.58
CA GLU A 3 -36.48 35.25 -7.00
C GLU A 3 -36.38 33.94 -6.24
N ASP A 4 -35.21 33.33 -6.42
CA ASP A 4 -34.62 32.30 -5.57
C ASP A 4 -35.27 30.91 -5.60
N ARG A 5 -34.95 30.18 -6.67
CA ARG A 5 -34.83 28.72 -6.57
C ARG A 5 -33.40 28.36 -6.94
N THR A 6 -32.46 28.78 -6.09
CA THR A 6 -31.11 28.20 -6.06
C THR A 6 -31.28 26.68 -5.87
N MET A 7 -31.07 25.91 -6.94
CA MET A 7 -30.83 24.48 -6.81
C MET A 7 -29.54 24.34 -6.01
N THR A 8 -29.66 24.21 -4.69
CA THR A 8 -28.62 23.62 -3.87
C THR A 8 -28.44 22.21 -4.41
N VAL A 9 -27.47 22.05 -5.32
CA VAL A 9 -26.96 20.74 -5.70
C VAL A 9 -26.40 20.19 -4.40
N ASP A 10 -27.18 19.37 -3.71
CA ASP A 10 -26.72 18.62 -2.56
C ASP A 10 -25.43 17.94 -2.99
N ALA A 11 -24.33 18.32 -2.33
CA ALA A 11 -23.08 17.61 -2.51
C ALA A 11 -23.38 16.13 -2.22
N PRO A 12 -23.01 15.19 -3.10
CA PRO A 12 -23.33 13.80 -2.90
C PRO A 12 -22.90 13.40 -1.49
N ASP A 13 -23.86 12.91 -0.71
CA ASP A 13 -23.64 12.41 0.65
C ASP A 13 -22.36 11.60 0.63
N THR A 14 -21.35 12.01 1.41
CA THR A 14 -20.09 11.27 1.47
C THR A 14 -20.42 9.90 2.06
N GLU A 15 -20.68 8.92 1.18
CA GLU A 15 -21.03 7.56 1.58
C GLU A 15 -20.01 7.09 2.62
N HIS A 16 -20.51 6.77 3.82
CA HIS A 16 -19.69 6.28 4.91
C HIS A 16 -18.90 5.06 4.43
N PHE A 17 -17.57 5.20 4.38
CA PHE A 17 -16.66 4.10 4.10
C PHE A 17 -16.93 2.96 5.08
N SER A 18 -17.69 1.95 4.64
CA SER A 18 -18.09 0.83 5.48
C SER A 18 -16.92 -0.15 5.61
N TRP A 19 -16.14 -0.01 6.69
CA TRP A 19 -15.06 -0.94 7.05
C TRP A 19 -15.51 -2.41 7.10
N GLY A 20 -16.80 -2.66 7.38
CA GLY A 20 -17.39 -3.99 7.37
C GLY A 20 -17.34 -4.67 5.99
N ARG A 21 -17.65 -3.94 4.92
CA ARG A 21 -17.61 -4.49 3.54
C ARG A 21 -16.18 -4.78 3.08
N VAL A 22 -15.21 -3.99 3.55
CA VAL A 22 -13.78 -4.24 3.31
C VAL A 22 -13.35 -5.53 3.99
N TRP A 23 -13.75 -5.74 5.24
CA TRP A 23 -13.41 -6.96 5.98
C TRP A 23 -14.07 -8.22 5.38
N GLU A 24 -15.27 -8.09 4.82
CA GLU A 24 -15.97 -9.17 4.14
C GLU A 24 -15.23 -9.65 2.88
N LEU A 25 -14.69 -8.72 2.07
CA LEU A 25 -13.87 -9.02 0.89
C LEU A 25 -12.57 -9.77 1.24
N PHE A 26 -11.93 -9.41 2.36
CA PHE A 26 -10.74 -10.11 2.85
C PHE A 26 -11.09 -11.43 3.53
N GLY A 27 -12.31 -11.56 4.06
CA GLY A 27 -12.84 -12.77 4.67
C GLY A 27 -12.89 -13.96 3.72
N ALA A 28 -13.09 -13.73 2.42
CA ALA A 28 -13.02 -14.78 1.40
C ALA A 28 -11.58 -15.34 1.21
N HIS A 29 -10.55 -14.57 1.59
CA HIS A 29 -9.14 -14.87 1.36
C HIS A 29 -8.34 -15.20 2.64
N ARG A 30 -9.02 -15.70 3.69
CA ARG A 30 -8.44 -15.99 5.02
C ARG A 30 -7.16 -16.84 4.99
N GLY A 31 -7.09 -17.84 4.11
CA GLY A 31 -5.91 -18.70 3.99
C GLY A 31 -4.67 -17.92 3.54
N THR A 32 -4.82 -17.08 2.52
CA THR A 32 -3.72 -16.25 2.01
C THR A 32 -3.34 -15.16 3.00
N VAL A 33 -4.31 -14.57 3.72
CA VAL A 33 -4.05 -13.60 4.80
C VAL A 33 -3.20 -14.24 5.90
N LEU A 34 -3.56 -15.44 6.37
CA LEU A 34 -2.78 -16.16 7.39
C LEU A 34 -1.37 -16.52 6.90
N LEU A 35 -1.24 -16.93 5.64
CA LEU A 35 0.05 -17.21 5.02
C LEU A 35 0.94 -15.96 4.96
N VAL A 36 0.40 -14.82 4.52
CA VAL A 36 1.12 -13.54 4.49
C VAL A 36 1.56 -13.17 5.91
N LEU A 37 0.65 -13.25 6.88
CA LEU A 37 0.95 -12.90 8.27
C LEU A 37 2.04 -13.81 8.86
N GLY A 38 1.97 -15.12 8.60
CA GLY A 38 3.00 -16.08 8.98
C GLY A 38 4.35 -15.79 8.33
N LEU A 39 4.38 -15.47 7.03
CA LEU A 39 5.61 -15.08 6.33
C LEU A 39 6.19 -13.78 6.89
N VAL A 40 5.37 -12.79 7.22
CA VAL A 40 5.86 -11.53 7.81
C VAL A 40 6.49 -11.77 9.18
N VAL A 41 5.88 -12.63 10.01
CA VAL A 41 6.48 -13.00 11.31
C VAL A 41 7.80 -13.73 11.10
N ALA A 42 7.86 -14.68 10.17
CA ALA A 42 9.09 -15.42 9.88
C ALA A 42 10.22 -14.50 9.36
N THR A 43 9.93 -13.61 8.41
CA THR A 43 10.92 -12.67 7.88
C THR A 43 11.35 -11.64 8.91
N SER A 44 10.44 -11.23 9.81
CA SER A 44 10.76 -10.35 10.93
C SER A 44 11.73 -11.01 11.92
N ILE A 45 11.47 -12.26 12.30
CA ILE A 45 12.35 -13.04 13.19
C ILE A 45 13.74 -13.19 12.57
N LEU A 46 13.83 -13.55 11.30
CA LEU A 46 15.11 -13.66 10.61
C LEU A 46 15.81 -12.31 10.44
N GLY A 47 15.06 -11.22 10.25
CA GLY A 47 15.59 -9.86 10.19
C GLY A 47 16.35 -9.45 11.46
N VAL A 48 15.96 -10.00 12.62
CA VAL A 48 16.63 -9.79 13.92
C VAL A 48 17.99 -10.49 14.00
N VAL A 49 18.12 -11.63 13.34
CA VAL A 49 19.31 -12.47 13.42
C VAL A 49 20.53 -11.71 12.93
N ASN A 50 20.41 -10.92 11.86
CA ASN A 50 21.53 -10.15 11.31
C ASN A 50 22.15 -9.16 12.32
N PRO A 51 21.41 -8.25 12.98
CA PRO A 51 21.93 -7.40 14.05
C PRO A 51 22.63 -8.18 15.18
N LEU A 52 22.07 -9.31 15.61
CA LEU A 52 22.65 -10.15 16.66
C LEU A 52 23.97 -10.80 16.20
N LEU A 53 24.04 -11.25 14.95
CA LEU A 53 25.26 -11.79 14.36
C LEU A 53 26.34 -10.72 14.25
N ILE A 54 25.98 -9.48 13.86
CA ILE A 54 26.92 -8.35 13.83
C ILE A 54 27.45 -8.08 15.25
N GLN A 55 26.58 -8.02 16.25
CA GLN A 55 27.01 -7.84 17.64
C GLN A 55 28.05 -8.90 18.05
N ARG A 56 27.73 -10.19 17.84
CA ARG A 56 28.65 -11.30 18.15
C ARG A 56 29.94 -11.25 17.34
N MET A 57 29.89 -10.79 16.09
CA MET A 57 31.07 -10.64 15.25
C MET A 57 32.02 -9.56 15.78
N PHE A 58 31.49 -8.48 16.35
CA PHE A 58 32.31 -7.44 16.98
C PHE A 58 32.82 -7.88 18.35
N ASP A 59 31.93 -8.34 19.23
CA ASP A 59 32.25 -8.65 20.63
C ASP A 59 33.16 -9.88 20.76
N ASP A 60 32.84 -10.97 20.03
CA ASP A 60 33.50 -12.26 20.23
C ASP A 60 34.56 -12.57 19.18
N ALA A 61 34.43 -12.06 17.94
CA ALA A 61 35.32 -12.43 16.84
C ALA A 61 36.40 -11.38 16.51
N LEU A 62 36.05 -10.09 16.52
CA LEU A 62 36.98 -9.00 16.17
C LEU A 62 37.75 -8.45 17.37
N PHE A 63 37.08 -8.27 18.51
CA PHE A 63 37.67 -7.63 19.70
C PHE A 63 37.68 -8.48 20.99
N PRO A 64 37.92 -9.82 20.96
CA PRO A 64 38.04 -10.58 22.20
C PRO A 64 39.38 -10.28 22.92
N GLU A 65 39.43 -10.51 24.23
CA GLU A 65 40.59 -10.21 25.11
C GLU A 65 41.90 -10.93 24.69
N GLY A 66 41.83 -11.94 23.82
CA GLY A 66 42.98 -12.70 23.28
C GLY A 66 43.38 -12.36 21.84
N GLY A 67 42.72 -11.40 21.18
CA GLY A 67 42.94 -11.04 19.78
C GLY A 67 42.01 -11.75 18.79
N PRO A 68 41.91 -11.29 17.53
CA PRO A 68 40.81 -11.67 16.62
C PRO A 68 40.73 -13.17 16.32
N ASP A 69 39.55 -13.77 16.50
CA ASP A 69 39.25 -15.15 16.10
C ASP A 69 38.71 -15.18 14.66
N ILE A 70 39.62 -15.41 13.72
CA ILE A 70 39.31 -15.48 12.29
C ILE A 70 38.36 -16.64 11.96
N ARG A 71 38.43 -17.76 12.69
CA ARG A 71 37.57 -18.91 12.42
C ARG A 71 36.13 -18.60 12.81
N LEU A 72 35.93 -18.01 14.00
CA LEU A 72 34.61 -17.57 14.45
C LEU A 72 34.04 -16.49 13.50
N LEU A 73 34.89 -15.56 13.06
CA LEU A 73 34.51 -14.51 12.11
C LEU A 73 34.00 -15.09 10.78
N VAL A 74 34.72 -16.06 10.20
CA VAL A 74 34.31 -16.72 8.95
C VAL A 74 32.99 -17.49 9.15
N ILE A 75 32.80 -18.17 10.28
CA ILE A 75 31.55 -18.88 10.59
C ILE A 75 30.38 -17.90 10.70
N LEU A 76 30.52 -16.85 11.52
CA LEU A 76 29.46 -15.84 11.70
C LEU A 76 29.12 -15.14 10.39
N THR A 77 30.13 -14.80 9.58
CA THR A 77 29.94 -14.19 8.25
C THR A 77 29.21 -15.15 7.31
N THR A 78 29.59 -16.43 7.30
CA THR A 78 28.93 -17.45 6.46
C THR A 78 27.47 -17.63 6.86
N VAL A 79 27.20 -17.73 8.17
CA VAL A 79 25.83 -17.82 8.69
C VAL A 79 25.03 -16.57 8.32
N MET A 80 25.62 -15.38 8.43
CA MET A 80 24.98 -14.12 8.03
C MET A 80 24.60 -14.10 6.54
N VAL A 81 25.49 -14.58 5.65
CA VAL A 81 25.20 -14.69 4.21
C VAL A 81 24.03 -15.66 3.97
N VAL A 82 24.04 -16.83 4.62
CA VAL A 82 22.96 -17.83 4.49
C VAL A 82 21.63 -17.29 5.01
N VAL A 83 21.62 -16.67 6.20
CA VAL A 83 20.42 -16.07 6.80
C VAL A 83 19.88 -14.94 5.94
N THR A 84 20.76 -14.09 5.40
CA THR A 84 20.37 -13.00 4.50
C THR A 84 19.77 -13.56 3.20
N GLY A 85 20.38 -14.58 2.61
CA GLY A 85 19.84 -15.27 1.43
C GLY A 85 18.47 -15.91 1.69
N LEU A 86 18.30 -16.57 2.84
CA LEU A 86 17.02 -17.15 3.25
C LEU A 86 15.95 -16.06 3.46
N THR A 87 16.31 -14.97 4.12
CA THR A 87 15.41 -13.83 4.36
C THR A 87 14.98 -13.21 3.03
N ALA A 88 15.90 -13.04 2.08
CA ALA A 88 15.58 -12.54 0.75
C ALA A 88 14.65 -13.49 -0.01
N GLY A 89 14.92 -14.80 0.02
CA GLY A 89 14.05 -15.82 -0.61
C GLY A 89 12.64 -15.83 -0.03
N LEU A 90 12.52 -15.83 1.30
CA LEU A 90 11.23 -15.71 1.97
C LEU A 90 10.55 -14.36 1.68
N GLY A 91 11.32 -13.28 1.54
CA GLY A 91 10.81 -11.97 1.14
C GLY A 91 10.19 -11.98 -0.26
N VAL A 92 10.77 -12.72 -1.21
CA VAL A 92 10.17 -12.91 -2.54
C VAL A 92 8.85 -13.67 -2.44
N ILE A 93 8.81 -14.77 -1.66
CA ILE A 93 7.59 -15.55 -1.45
C ILE A 93 6.51 -14.71 -0.75
N GLN A 94 6.90 -13.94 0.26
CA GLN A 94 6.01 -13.01 0.98
C GLN A 94 5.45 -11.96 0.02
N THR A 95 6.30 -11.34 -0.79
CA THR A 95 5.87 -10.34 -1.79
C THR A 95 4.88 -10.95 -2.78
N LYS A 96 5.17 -12.15 -3.28
CA LYS A 96 4.25 -12.87 -4.17
C LYS A 96 2.92 -13.17 -3.49
N ALA A 97 2.92 -13.74 -2.29
CA ALA A 97 1.69 -14.06 -1.54
C ALA A 97 0.84 -12.82 -1.26
N THR A 98 1.48 -11.71 -0.90
CA THR A 98 0.85 -10.43 -0.67
C THR A 98 0.23 -9.86 -1.96
N ASN A 99 0.92 -9.99 -3.09
CA ASN A 99 0.39 -9.61 -4.40
C ASN A 99 -0.79 -10.49 -4.79
N ASP A 100 -0.68 -11.81 -4.61
CA ASP A 100 -1.74 -12.76 -4.93
C ASP A 100 -3.00 -12.49 -4.08
N LEU A 101 -2.84 -12.17 -2.78
CA LEU A 101 -3.92 -11.72 -1.92
C LEU A 101 -4.62 -10.48 -2.48
N GLY A 102 -3.83 -9.45 -2.83
CA GLY A 102 -4.37 -8.21 -3.38
C GLY A 102 -5.08 -8.42 -4.73
N GLN A 103 -4.52 -9.25 -5.61
CA GLN A 103 -5.11 -9.59 -6.91
C GLN A 103 -6.38 -10.44 -6.78
N GLY A 104 -6.45 -11.34 -5.77
CA GLY A 104 -7.65 -12.12 -5.48
C GLY A 104 -8.82 -11.25 -5.01
N VAL A 105 -8.57 -10.39 -4.02
CA VAL A 105 -9.56 -9.40 -3.54
C VAL A 105 -10.02 -8.49 -4.68
N LEU A 106 -9.08 -8.05 -5.51
CA LEU A 106 -9.32 -7.28 -6.73
C LEU A 106 -10.24 -8.03 -7.70
N ARG A 107 -9.95 -9.30 -8.01
CA ARG A 107 -10.77 -10.10 -8.91
C ARG A 107 -12.21 -10.19 -8.42
N GLU A 108 -12.41 -10.50 -7.14
CA GLU A 108 -13.76 -10.62 -6.59
C GLU A 108 -14.53 -9.29 -6.63
N LEU A 109 -13.85 -8.18 -6.37
CA LEU A 109 -14.45 -6.86 -6.51
C LEU A 109 -14.83 -6.54 -7.96
N ARG A 110 -13.98 -6.91 -8.93
CA ARG A 110 -14.29 -6.78 -10.36
C ARG A 110 -15.54 -7.57 -10.72
N ASP A 111 -15.62 -8.82 -10.28
CA ASP A 111 -16.77 -9.68 -10.57
C ASP A 111 -18.07 -9.09 -10.03
N ARG A 112 -18.05 -8.54 -8.81
CA ARG A 112 -19.21 -7.84 -8.20
C ARG A 112 -19.62 -6.59 -8.98
N VAL A 113 -18.66 -5.75 -9.38
CA VAL A 113 -18.94 -4.52 -10.15
C VAL A 113 -19.49 -4.87 -11.53
N TYR A 114 -18.88 -5.82 -12.25
CA TYR A 114 -19.36 -6.24 -13.56
C TYR A 114 -20.75 -6.86 -13.48
N SER A 115 -21.00 -7.71 -12.48
CA SER A 115 -22.34 -8.29 -12.26
C SER A 115 -23.38 -7.20 -11.99
N HIS A 116 -23.04 -6.16 -11.23
CA HIS A 116 -23.95 -5.05 -10.96
C HIS A 116 -24.24 -4.26 -12.24
N LEU A 117 -23.21 -3.93 -13.02
CA LEU A 117 -23.37 -3.22 -14.29
C LEU A 117 -24.25 -4.01 -15.27
N GLN A 118 -24.07 -5.33 -15.38
CA GLN A 118 -24.88 -6.18 -16.24
C GLN A 118 -26.35 -6.27 -15.80
N SER A 119 -26.65 -5.98 -14.52
CA SER A 119 -28.02 -6.03 -13.98
C SER A 119 -28.82 -4.73 -14.20
N LEU A 120 -28.20 -3.67 -14.71
CA LEU A 120 -28.86 -2.38 -14.94
C LEU A 120 -29.80 -2.44 -16.16
N SER A 121 -30.92 -1.75 -16.10
CA SER A 121 -31.95 -1.75 -17.14
C SER A 121 -31.52 -0.98 -18.40
N LEU A 122 -32.06 -1.35 -19.56
CA LEU A 122 -31.86 -0.59 -20.81
C LEU A 122 -32.30 0.89 -20.71
N SER A 123 -33.25 1.20 -19.84
CA SER A 123 -33.68 2.58 -19.56
C SER A 123 -32.59 3.44 -18.90
N PHE A 124 -31.67 2.84 -18.13
CA PHE A 124 -30.48 3.51 -17.62
C PHE A 124 -29.51 3.86 -18.75
N TYR A 125 -29.37 2.98 -19.74
CA TYR A 125 -28.48 3.18 -20.89
C TYR A 125 -29.07 4.09 -21.99
N ALA A 126 -30.40 4.17 -22.10
CA ALA A 126 -31.08 4.96 -23.13
C ALA A 126 -31.17 6.47 -22.81
N ALA A 127 -30.87 6.89 -21.58
CA ALA A 127 -31.05 8.27 -21.12
C ALA A 127 -29.85 9.20 -21.41
N THR A 128 -28.80 8.77 -22.12
CA THR A 128 -27.53 9.52 -22.28
C THR A 128 -26.98 9.42 -23.70
N ARG A 129 -26.40 10.51 -24.24
CA ARG A 129 -25.78 10.54 -25.58
C ARG A 129 -24.65 9.50 -25.65
N THR A 130 -24.58 8.74 -26.75
CA THR A 130 -23.70 7.56 -26.91
C THR A 130 -22.23 7.80 -26.54
N GLY A 131 -21.67 8.99 -26.85
CA GLY A 131 -20.28 9.35 -26.52
C GLY A 131 -20.04 9.64 -25.03
N GLU A 132 -21.04 10.12 -24.30
CA GLU A 132 -20.95 10.38 -22.86
C GLU A 132 -21.09 9.07 -22.06
N LEU A 133 -21.92 8.15 -22.57
CA LEU A 133 -22.04 6.79 -22.04
C LEU A 133 -20.72 6.01 -22.16
N GLN A 134 -20.05 6.11 -23.32
CA GLN A 134 -18.77 5.44 -23.56
C GLN A 134 -17.63 6.02 -22.69
N SER A 135 -17.61 7.34 -22.46
CA SER A 135 -16.65 7.96 -21.54
C SER A 135 -16.88 7.53 -20.09
N ARG A 136 -18.14 7.51 -19.62
CA ARG A 136 -18.48 7.06 -18.25
C ARG A 136 -18.15 5.58 -18.04
N ILE A 137 -18.44 4.73 -19.02
CA ILE A 137 -18.13 3.30 -18.95
C ILE A 137 -16.62 3.05 -19.00
N SER A 138 -15.86 3.79 -19.81
CA SER A 138 -14.42 3.49 -19.96
C SER A 138 -13.56 4.19 -18.92
N ASN A 139 -13.85 5.46 -18.59
CA ASN A 139 -13.03 6.27 -17.68
C ASN A 139 -13.51 6.21 -16.23
N ASP A 140 -14.81 6.30 -15.97
CA ASP A 140 -15.29 6.30 -14.58
C ASP A 140 -15.29 4.88 -14.01
N VAL A 141 -15.78 3.88 -14.75
CA VAL A 141 -15.67 2.48 -14.31
C VAL A 141 -14.21 2.05 -14.25
N GLY A 142 -13.37 2.42 -15.22
CA GLY A 142 -11.93 2.10 -15.20
C GLY A 142 -11.17 2.77 -14.06
N GLY A 143 -11.52 4.02 -13.73
CA GLY A 143 -10.98 4.80 -12.62
C GLY A 143 -11.40 4.24 -11.26
N VAL A 144 -12.69 3.93 -11.08
CA VAL A 144 -13.22 3.23 -9.89
C VAL A 144 -12.60 1.84 -9.79
N GLN A 145 -12.48 1.12 -10.90
CA GLN A 145 -11.79 -0.17 -11.01
C GLN A 145 -10.28 -0.04 -10.78
N THR A 146 -9.65 1.13 -10.74
CA THR A 146 -8.24 1.23 -10.34
C THR A 146 -8.14 1.64 -8.87
N ALA A 147 -8.95 2.60 -8.46
CA ALA A 147 -8.97 3.16 -7.11
C ALA A 147 -9.43 2.16 -6.04
N VAL A 148 -10.52 1.43 -6.27
CA VAL A 148 -11.09 0.52 -5.26
C VAL A 148 -10.33 -0.81 -5.22
N THR A 149 -9.48 -1.06 -6.19
CA THR A 149 -9.17 -2.41 -6.65
C THR A 149 -7.67 -2.67 -6.51
N THR A 150 -6.83 -1.81 -7.08
CA THR A 150 -5.37 -1.86 -6.97
C THR A 150 -4.91 -1.07 -5.75
N THR A 151 -5.40 0.17 -5.61
CA THR A 151 -4.96 1.08 -4.55
C THR A 151 -5.39 0.57 -3.18
N LEU A 152 -6.66 0.19 -3.01
CA LEU A 152 -7.17 -0.29 -1.72
C LEU A 152 -6.49 -1.59 -1.27
N SER A 153 -6.37 -2.57 -2.16
CA SER A 153 -5.68 -3.84 -1.88
C SER A 153 -4.22 -3.62 -1.48
N SER A 154 -3.53 -2.71 -2.18
CA SER A 154 -2.15 -2.35 -1.85
C SER A 154 -2.05 -1.65 -0.49
N ILE A 155 -2.97 -0.72 -0.18
CA ILE A 155 -3.02 -0.05 1.12
C ILE A 155 -3.19 -1.07 2.24
N LEU A 156 -4.14 -2.00 2.11
CA LEU A 156 -4.42 -3.01 3.14
C LEU A 156 -3.24 -3.96 3.33
N SER A 157 -2.65 -4.45 2.25
CA SER A 157 -1.39 -5.22 2.26
C SER A 157 -0.27 -4.47 3.00
N ASN A 158 -0.08 -3.19 2.68
CA ASN A 158 0.96 -2.36 3.28
C ASN A 158 0.68 -2.12 4.77
N LEU A 159 -0.59 -1.91 5.16
CA LEU A 159 -0.97 -1.76 6.57
C LEU A 159 -0.67 -3.02 7.37
N VAL A 160 -1.01 -4.21 6.86
CA VAL A 160 -0.66 -5.48 7.51
C VAL A 160 0.85 -5.62 7.66
N SER A 161 1.59 -5.31 6.59
CA SER A 161 3.06 -5.38 6.59
C SER A 161 3.69 -4.42 7.60
N VAL A 162 3.23 -3.16 7.63
CA VAL A 162 3.70 -2.15 8.59
C VAL A 162 3.33 -2.52 10.01
N ALA A 163 2.11 -2.99 10.27
CA ALA A 163 1.68 -3.39 11.61
C ALA A 163 2.55 -4.53 12.16
N ALA A 164 2.78 -5.56 11.35
CA ALA A 164 3.62 -6.68 11.76
C ALA A 164 5.09 -6.27 11.95
N ALA A 165 5.63 -5.41 11.08
CA ALA A 165 6.98 -4.85 11.25
C ALA A 165 7.09 -4.03 12.55
N LEU A 166 6.09 -3.19 12.86
CA LEU A 166 6.07 -2.41 14.10
C LEU A 166 6.00 -3.30 15.34
N VAL A 167 5.20 -4.36 15.32
CA VAL A 167 5.15 -5.35 16.41
C VAL A 167 6.53 -5.98 16.62
N ALA A 168 7.19 -6.41 15.54
CA ALA A 168 8.54 -6.97 15.62
C ALA A 168 9.57 -5.98 16.15
N MET A 169 9.56 -4.73 15.68
CA MET A 169 10.45 -3.67 16.17
C MET A 169 10.24 -3.40 17.66
N PHE A 170 8.98 -3.36 18.11
CA PHE A 170 8.64 -3.09 19.50
C PHE A 170 9.10 -4.22 20.44
N ILE A 171 8.99 -5.48 19.99
CA ILE A 171 9.52 -6.66 20.70
C ILE A 171 11.05 -6.56 20.86
N LEU A 172 11.75 -6.02 19.86
CA LEU A 172 13.21 -5.88 19.90
C LEU A 172 13.71 -4.75 20.81
N SER A 173 13.20 -3.55 20.58
CA SER A 173 13.55 -2.38 21.37
C SER A 173 12.45 -1.34 21.22
N TRP A 174 11.59 -1.26 22.23
CA TRP A 174 10.53 -0.25 22.26
C TRP A 174 11.10 1.18 22.30
N GLN A 175 12.28 1.39 22.89
CA GLN A 175 12.92 2.73 22.94
C GLN A 175 13.36 3.21 21.56
N LEU A 176 14.07 2.37 20.79
CA LEU A 176 14.49 2.71 19.43
C LEU A 176 13.29 2.81 18.48
N THR A 177 12.28 1.99 18.70
CA THR A 177 11.02 2.04 17.95
C THR A 177 10.31 3.37 18.16
N LEU A 178 10.17 3.83 19.41
CA LEU A 178 9.57 5.14 19.71
C LEU A 178 10.37 6.29 19.11
N LEU A 179 11.70 6.25 19.18
CA LEU A 179 12.56 7.25 18.55
C LEU A 179 12.37 7.29 17.03
N SER A 180 12.26 6.12 16.39
CA SER A 180 11.97 6.00 14.97
C SER A 180 10.58 6.53 14.62
N LEU A 181 9.56 6.18 15.42
CA LEU A 181 8.19 6.67 15.24
C LEU A 181 8.09 8.19 15.40
N ALA A 182 8.86 8.78 16.32
CA ALA A 182 8.93 10.22 16.52
C ALA A 182 9.51 10.94 15.29
N SER A 183 10.29 10.26 14.45
CA SER A 183 10.83 10.82 13.19
C SER A 183 9.79 10.81 12.06
N VAL A 184 8.81 9.91 12.10
CA VAL A 184 7.75 9.80 11.06
C VAL A 184 6.97 11.11 10.83
N PRO A 185 6.45 11.83 11.85
CA PRO A 185 5.72 13.07 11.62
C PRO A 185 6.56 14.13 10.91
N PHE A 186 7.87 14.19 11.18
CA PHE A 186 8.79 15.09 10.48
C PHE A 186 8.81 14.81 8.96
N PHE A 187 8.96 13.55 8.56
CA PHE A 187 8.91 13.15 7.15
C PHE A 187 7.55 13.41 6.51
N ILE A 188 6.46 13.18 7.24
CA ILE A 188 5.09 13.46 6.76
C ILE A 188 4.91 14.94 6.47
N ILE A 189 5.39 15.83 7.36
CA ILE A 189 5.32 17.28 7.18
C ILE A 189 6.11 17.71 5.95
N ALA A 190 7.37 17.26 5.84
CA ALA A 190 8.23 17.57 4.70
C ALA A 190 7.60 17.11 3.37
N THR A 191 7.10 15.87 3.32
CA THR A 191 6.46 15.31 2.13
C THR A 191 5.18 16.07 1.77
N ARG A 192 4.35 16.45 2.76
CA ARG A 192 3.15 17.25 2.53
C ARG A 192 3.48 18.66 2.02
N TRP A 193 4.57 19.25 2.48
CA TRP A 193 5.01 20.57 2.02
C TRP A 193 5.42 20.51 0.54
N VAL A 194 6.29 19.57 0.18
CA VAL A 194 6.71 19.35 -1.22
C VAL A 194 5.51 19.01 -2.12
N GLY A 195 4.63 18.11 -1.67
CA GLY A 195 3.45 17.69 -2.43
C GLY A 195 2.47 18.82 -2.70
N ARG A 196 2.28 19.75 -1.74
CA ARG A 196 1.47 20.96 -1.94
C ARG A 196 2.09 21.88 -3.00
N ARG A 197 3.41 22.09 -2.94
CA ARG A 197 4.10 22.94 -3.93
C ARG A 197 4.04 22.36 -5.34
N ARG A 198 4.22 21.04 -5.48
CA ARG A 198 4.07 20.32 -6.75
C ARG A 198 2.66 20.46 -7.33
N ARG A 199 1.62 20.26 -6.51
CA ARG A 199 0.23 20.41 -6.95
C ARG A 199 -0.08 21.81 -7.49
N ALA A 200 0.44 22.86 -6.86
CA ALA A 200 0.27 24.22 -7.35
C ALA A 200 0.88 24.41 -8.75
N LEU A 201 2.12 23.93 -8.96
CA LEU A 201 2.81 24.00 -10.25
C LEU A 201 2.11 23.18 -11.34
N THR A 202 1.64 21.97 -11.02
CA THR A 202 0.87 21.14 -11.97
C THR A 202 -0.42 21.84 -12.38
N GLY A 203 -1.09 22.53 -11.47
CA GLY A 203 -2.29 23.31 -11.77
C GLY A 203 -2.03 24.48 -12.74
N GLU A 204 -0.93 25.21 -12.55
CA GLU A 204 -0.49 26.27 -13.48
C GLU A 204 -0.17 25.71 -14.86
N THR A 205 0.53 24.56 -14.92
CA THR A 205 0.89 23.90 -16.18
C THR A 205 -0.35 23.42 -16.94
N GLN A 206 -1.32 22.82 -16.22
CA GLN A 206 -2.58 22.37 -16.83
C GLN A 206 -3.41 23.53 -17.38
N ARG A 207 -3.41 24.70 -16.72
CA ARG A 207 -4.07 25.91 -17.24
C ARG A 207 -3.42 26.42 -18.52
N ALA A 208 -2.08 26.49 -18.55
CA ALA A 208 -1.36 26.91 -19.75
C ALA A 208 -1.59 25.97 -20.94
N VAL A 209 -1.63 24.65 -20.71
CA VAL A 209 -1.98 23.66 -21.75
C VAL A 209 -3.42 23.84 -22.23
N ALA A 210 -4.36 24.11 -21.32
CA ALA A 210 -5.76 24.38 -21.69
C ALA A 210 -5.89 25.64 -22.56
N GLU A 211 -5.20 26.74 -22.23
CA GLU A 211 -5.20 27.98 -23.02
C GLU A 211 -4.62 27.77 -24.43
N MET A 212 -3.52 27.03 -24.57
CA MET A 212 -2.95 26.71 -25.89
C MET A 212 -3.92 25.90 -26.76
N ASN A 213 -4.65 24.95 -26.17
CA ASN A 213 -5.64 24.15 -26.90
C ASN A 213 -6.83 24.99 -27.40
N VAL A 214 -7.17 26.08 -26.70
CA VAL A 214 -8.25 27.00 -27.14
C VAL A 214 -7.79 27.90 -28.29
N ILE A 215 -6.51 28.30 -28.33
CA ILE A 215 -5.97 29.16 -29.39
C ILE A 215 -5.71 28.38 -30.70
N THR A 216 -5.50 27.07 -30.61
CA THR A 216 -5.16 26.21 -31.75
C THR A 216 -6.38 25.57 -32.46
N GLN A 217 -7.59 25.72 -31.90
CA GLN A 217 -8.87 25.35 -32.53
C GLN A 217 -9.55 26.56 -33.18
#